data_AF-A0A9E3C7P3-F1
#
_entry.id   AF-A0A9E3C7P3-F1
#
_cell.length_a   1.000
_cell.length_b   1.000
_cell.length_c   1.000
_cell.angle_alpha   90.00
_cell.angle_beta   90.00
_cell.angle_gamma   90.00
#
_symmetry.space_group_name_H-M   'P 1'
#
loop_
_entity.id
_entity.type
_entity.pdbx_description
1 polymer ?
#
loop_
_entity_poly.entity_id
_entity_poly.type
_entity_poly.pdbx_seq_one_letter_code
_entity_poly.pdbx_strand_id
1 'polypeptide(L)' 'LQYWSLGGDTSLANGVYLCGFHHRLIHHSDWTITKHPDTTITVHRDPTSTTGPPGWHP' A
#
# COMPACT_ATOMS: atom_id res chain seq x y z
N LEU A 1 -2.11 -5.85 6.89
CA LEU A 1 -0.74 -5.29 7.01
C LEU A 1 -0.86 -4.02 7.83
N GLN A 2 0.04 -3.78 8.77
CA GLN A 2 0.08 -2.54 9.55
C GLN A 2 1.36 -1.78 9.22
N TYR A 3 1.24 -0.47 8.95
CA TYR A 3 2.40 0.35 8.64
C TYR A 3 3.36 0.40 9.82
N TRP A 4 4.64 0.23 9.54
CA TRP A 4 5.70 0.33 10.55
C TRP A 4 5.65 1.67 11.31
N SER A 5 5.42 2.78 10.60
CA SER A 5 5.30 4.12 11.20
C SER A 5 4.10 4.27 12.14
N LEU A 6 3.13 3.35 12.08
CA LEU A 6 1.96 3.29 12.96
C LEU A 6 2.08 2.13 13.97
N GLY A 7 3.29 1.68 14.27
CA GLY A 7 3.58 0.62 15.26
C GLY A 7 3.43 -0.81 14.74
N GLY A 8 3.39 -1.02 13.42
CA GLY A 8 3.41 -2.36 12.83
C GLY A 8 4.76 -3.06 12.97
N ASP A 9 4.72 -4.38 13.16
CA ASP A 9 5.93 -5.19 13.32
C ASP A 9 6.85 -5.13 12.10
N THR A 10 8.16 -5.05 12.34
CA THR A 10 9.19 -5.24 11.32
C THR A 10 9.39 -6.74 11.09
N SER A 11 8.51 -7.36 10.30
CA SER A 11 8.59 -8.79 9.95
C SER A 11 8.19 -9.05 8.50
N LEU A 12 8.69 -10.14 7.91
CA LEU A 12 8.26 -10.57 6.56
C LEU A 12 6.77 -10.95 6.53
N ALA A 13 6.21 -11.37 7.66
CA ALA A 13 4.79 -11.65 7.78
C ALA A 13 3.96 -10.37 7.57
N ASN A 14 4.38 -9.26 8.19
CA ASN A 14 3.77 -7.94 8.05
C ASN A 14 4.25 -7.13 6.82
N GLY A 15 5.13 -7.70 5.99
CA GLY A 15 5.66 -7.08 4.77
C GLY A 15 5.04 -7.60 3.48
N VAL A 16 5.17 -6.79 2.42
CA VAL A 16 4.89 -7.13 1.02
C VAL A 16 5.96 -6.52 0.13
N TYR A 17 6.38 -7.21 -0.93
CA TYR A 17 7.34 -6.70 -1.90
C TYR A 17 6.63 -5.89 -2.98
N LEU A 18 6.95 -4.60 -3.10
CA LEU A 18 6.49 -3.75 -4.19
C LEU A 18 7.68 -3.10 -4.91
N CYS A 19 7.48 -2.73 -6.16
CA CYS A 19 8.43 -1.87 -6.87
C CYS A 19 8.39 -0.44 -6.28
N GLY A 20 9.42 0.36 -6.56
CA GLY A 20 9.52 1.73 -6.02
C GLY A 20 8.30 2.62 -6.33
N PHE A 21 7.71 2.47 -7.53
CA PHE A 21 6.49 3.17 -7.92
C PHE A 21 5.31 2.83 -6.98
N HIS A 22 5.03 1.54 -6.78
CA HIS A 22 3.93 1.09 -5.94
C HIS A 22 4.22 1.33 -4.44
N HIS A 23 5.47 1.21 -3.98
CA HIS A 23 5.84 1.61 -2.61
C HIS A 23 5.52 3.08 -2.35
N ARG A 24 5.86 3.98 -3.29
CA ARG A 24 5.56 5.40 -3.18
C ARG A 24 4.04 5.63 -3.14
N LEU A 25 3.29 4.95 -3.99
CA LEU A 25 1.83 5.08 -4.04
C LEU A 25 1.21 4.73 -2.67
N ILE A 26 1.51 3.54 -2.14
CA ILE A 26 0.94 3.05 -0.88
C ILE A 26 1.30 3.94 0.32
N HIS A 27 2.48 4.55 0.34
CA HIS A 27 2.90 5.41 1.45
C HIS A 27 2.40 6.86 1.36
N HIS A 28 2.03 7.35 0.18
CA HIS A 28 1.78 8.78 -0.04
C HIS A 28 0.41 9.09 -0.64
N SER A 29 -0.47 8.10 -0.78
CA SER A 29 -1.85 8.30 -1.17
C SER A 29 -2.78 7.41 -0.32
N ASP A 30 -4.03 7.35 -0.73
CA ASP A 30 -5.14 6.67 -0.06
C ASP A 30 -5.22 5.15 -0.39
N TRP A 31 -4.15 4.60 -0.95
CA TRP A 31 -4.13 3.20 -1.34
C TRP A 31 -3.77 2.33 -0.13
N THR A 32 -4.46 1.20 0.00
CA THR A 32 -4.30 0.25 1.10
C THR A 32 -4.06 -1.15 0.57
N ILE A 33 -3.42 -2.00 1.38
CA ILE A 33 -3.09 -3.38 1.02
C ILE A 33 -3.63 -4.35 2.06
N THR A 34 -4.33 -5.36 1.57
CA THR A 34 -4.70 -6.56 2.33
C THR A 34 -3.88 -7.75 1.84
N LYS A 35 -3.25 -8.46 2.77
CA LYS A 35 -2.54 -9.72 2.52
C LYS A 35 -3.38 -10.85 3.09
N HIS A 36 -3.74 -11.80 2.23
CA HIS A 36 -4.57 -12.95 2.59
C HIS A 36 -3.72 -14.14 3.05
N PRO A 37 -4.32 -15.12 3.76
CA PRO A 37 -3.60 -16.31 4.22
C PRO A 37 -3.01 -17.15 3.08
N ASP A 38 -3.63 -17.13 1.91
CA ASP A 38 -3.18 -17.83 0.70
C ASP A 38 -2.08 -17.08 -0.08
N THR A 39 -1.51 -16.03 0.53
CA THR A 39 -0.47 -15.14 -0.02
C THR A 39 -0.94 -14.21 -1.14
N THR A 40 -2.22 -14.23 -1.51
CA THR A 40 -2.76 -13.24 -2.43
C THR A 40 -2.77 -11.85 -1.80
N ILE A 41 -2.58 -10.84 -2.63
CA ILE A 41 -2.56 -9.44 -2.24
C ILE A 41 -3.70 -8.73 -2.94
N THR A 42 -4.54 -8.04 -2.19
CA THR A 42 -5.53 -7.13 -2.75
C THR A 42 -5.15 -5.70 -2.41
N VAL A 43 -5.19 -4.83 -3.42
CA VAL A 43 -4.87 -3.42 -3.28
C VAL A 43 -6.14 -2.63 -3.51
N HIS A 44 -6.54 -1.83 -2.52
CA HIS A 44 -7.76 -1.04 -2.57
C HIS A 44 -7.38 0.45 -2.63
N ARG A 45 -8.16 1.21 -3.38
CA ARG A 45 -8.11 2.67 -3.40
C ARG A 45 -9.43 3.19 -2.86
N ASP A 46 -9.40 4.27 -2.09
CA ASP A 46 -10.63 4.97 -1.73
C ASP A 46 -11.19 5.63 -3.00
N PRO A 47 -12.39 5.26 -3.47
CA PRO A 47 -12.98 5.85 -4.68
C PRO A 47 -13.23 7.35 -4.54
N THR A 48 -13.30 7.87 -3.31
CA THR A 48 -13.48 9.30 -3.03
C THR A 48 -12.16 10.08 -3.02
N SER A 49 -11.02 9.39 -3.08
CA SER A 49 -9.73 10.06 -3.06
C SER A 49 -9.46 10.88 -4.31
N THR A 50 -9.14 12.15 -4.05
CA THR A 50 -8.63 13.11 -5.03
C THR A 50 -7.10 13.09 -5.12
N THR A 51 -6.41 12.34 -4.26
CA THR A 51 -4.95 12.17 -4.34
C THR A 51 -4.65 11.15 -5.43
N GLY A 52 -4.29 11.64 -6.62
CA GLY A 52 -3.76 10.80 -7.69
C GLY A 52 -2.35 10.28 -7.37
N PRO A 53 -1.83 9.32 -8.14
CA PRO A 53 -0.41 8.96 -8.07
C PRO A 53 0.46 10.21 -8.24
N PRO A 54 1.58 10.35 -7.52
CA PRO A 54 2.52 11.44 -7.77
C PRO A 54 2.99 11.38 -9.25
N GLY A 55 2.57 12.34 -10.06
CA GLY A 55 2.99 12.48 -11.47
C GLY A 55 2.01 11.96 -12.53
N TRP A 56 0.80 11.51 -12.18
CA TRP A 56 -0.22 11.23 -13.20
C TRP A 56 -0.95 12.52 -13.60
N HIS A 57 -0.63 13.04 -14.79
CA HIS A 57 -1.46 13.99 -15.53
C HIS A 57 -2.03 13.24 -16.75
N PRO A 58 -3.31 13.45 -17.12
CA PRO A 58 -3.92 12.78 -18.27
C PRO A 58 -3.21 13.08 -19.59
#